data_AF-A0A377J958-F1
#
_entry.id   AF-A0A377J958-F1
#
_cell.length_a   1.000
_cell.length_b   1.000
_cell.length_c   1.000
_cell.angle_alpha   90.00
_cell.angle_beta   90.00
_cell.angle_gamma   90.00
#
_symmetry.space_group_name_H-M   'P 1'
#
loop_
_entity.id
_entity.type
_entity.pdbx_description
1 polymer ?
#
loop_
_entity_poly.entity_id
_entity_poly.type
_entity_poly.pdbx_seq_one_letter_code
_entity_poly.pdbx_strand_id
1 'polypeptide(L)'
;MTLQKDITMTDERHDAGAQFYTALADVAPAMGMIGTLIGLVAMLSNMDDPKAIGPAMAVALLTTLYGAMLANMVAIPIANKLRLRKDQEK
;
A
#
# COMPACT_ATOMS: atom_id res chain seq x y z
N MET A 1 22.33 4.97 -32.70
CA MET A 1 21.43 3.86 -32.37
C MET A 1 21.59 3.38 -30.92
N THR A 2 22.77 3.51 -30.30
CA THR A 2 23.02 3.14 -28.89
C THR A 2 22.32 4.07 -27.89
N LEU A 3 22.38 5.40 -28.08
CA LEU A 3 21.72 6.37 -27.19
C LEU A 3 20.19 6.19 -27.10
N GLN A 4 19.53 5.90 -28.22
CA GLN A 4 18.09 5.66 -28.23
C GLN A 4 17.73 4.41 -27.41
N LYS A 5 18.60 3.39 -27.45
CA LYS A 5 18.42 2.12 -26.76
C LYS A 5 18.59 2.27 -25.25
N ASP A 6 19.55 3.09 -24.82
CA ASP A 6 19.79 3.40 -23.40
C ASP A 6 18.63 4.21 -22.79
N ILE A 7 18.04 5.13 -23.55
CA ILE A 7 16.84 5.88 -23.14
C ILE A 7 15.65 4.93 -22.95
N THR A 8 15.39 4.03 -23.91
CA THR A 8 14.27 3.06 -23.80
C THR A 8 14.43 2.13 -22.60
N MET A 9 15.64 1.62 -22.34
CA MET A 9 15.87 0.77 -21.16
C MET A 9 15.70 1.52 -19.83
N THR A 10 16.02 2.82 -19.80
CA THR A 10 15.82 3.65 -18.61
C THR A 10 14.33 3.90 -18.37
N ASP A 11 13.59 4.17 -19.44
CA ASP A 11 12.14 4.38 -19.42
C ASP A 11 11.40 3.12 -18.94
N GLU A 12 11.77 1.94 -19.45
CA GLU A 12 11.22 0.65 -19.01
C GLU A 12 11.46 0.39 -17.51
N ARG A 13 12.63 0.77 -16.97
CA ARG A 13 12.90 0.64 -15.53
C ARG A 13 12.05 1.59 -14.69
N HIS A 14 11.85 2.82 -15.16
CA HIS A 14 10.98 3.79 -14.48
C HIS A 14 9.51 3.34 -14.51
N ASP A 15 9.06 2.73 -15.62
CA ASP A 15 7.70 2.21 -15.75
C ASP A 15 7.46 0.98 -14.87
N ALA A 16 8.41 0.04 -14.84
CA ALA A 16 8.34 -1.13 -13.97
C ALA A 16 8.32 -0.73 -12.49
N GLY A 17 9.13 0.27 -12.11
CA GLY A 17 9.11 0.84 -10.76
C GLY A 17 7.76 1.50 -10.43
N ALA A 18 7.21 2.30 -11.34
CA ALA A 18 5.93 2.97 -11.16
C ALA A 18 4.77 1.97 -11.00
N GLN A 19 4.76 0.93 -11.81
CA GLN A 19 3.76 -0.15 -11.73
C GLN A 19 3.86 -0.90 -10.40
N PHE A 20 5.07 -1.20 -9.93
CA PHE A 20 5.27 -1.85 -8.64
C PHE A 20 4.68 -1.04 -7.48
N TYR A 21 4.98 0.27 -7.40
CA TYR A 21 4.43 1.11 -6.34
C TYR A 21 2.92 1.34 -6.46
N THR A 22 2.39 1.39 -7.68
CA THR A 22 0.93 1.42 -7.91
C THR A 22 0.27 0.15 -7.38
N ALA A 23 0.80 -1.02 -7.74
CA ALA A 23 0.29 -2.31 -7.24
C ALA A 23 0.40 -2.41 -5.72
N LEU A 24 1.49 -1.92 -5.13
CA LEU A 24 1.67 -1.85 -3.68
C LEU A 24 0.62 -0.93 -3.03
N ALA A 25 0.30 0.20 -3.67
CA ALA A 25 -0.73 1.13 -3.21
C ALA A 25 -2.13 0.51 -3.24
N ASP A 26 -2.41 -0.36 -4.19
CA ASP A 26 -3.70 -1.06 -4.29
C ASP A 26 -3.82 -2.20 -3.28
N VAL A 27 -2.71 -2.90 -2.99
CA VAL A 27 -2.69 -4.03 -2.06
C VAL A 27 -2.64 -3.58 -0.59
N ALA A 28 -2.01 -2.44 -0.28
CA ALA A 28 -1.86 -1.97 1.09
C ALA A 28 -3.20 -1.74 1.85
N PRO A 29 -4.26 -1.14 1.25
CA PRO A 29 -5.58 -1.04 1.86
C PRO A 29 -6.27 -2.41 2.01
N ALA A 30 -6.07 -3.31 1.04
CA ALA A 30 -6.62 -4.67 1.12
C ALA A 30 -6.05 -5.45 2.32
N MET A 31 -4.75 -5.28 2.62
CA MET A 31 -4.13 -5.81 3.84
C MET A 31 -4.73 -5.20 5.12
N GLY A 32 -5.11 -3.92 5.10
CA GLY A 32 -5.82 -3.27 6.21
C GLY A 32 -7.19 -3.90 6.49
N MET A 33 -7.94 -4.25 5.43
CA MET A 33 -9.22 -4.96 5.56
C MET A 33 -9.05 -6.39 6.10
N ILE A 34 -7.94 -7.07 5.81
CA ILE A 34 -7.65 -8.37 6.45
C ILE A 34 -7.43 -8.19 7.96
N GLY A 35 -6.76 -7.11 8.38
CA GLY A 35 -6.57 -6.78 9.79
C GLY A 35 -7.88 -6.55 10.56
N THR A 36 -8.90 -5.97 9.91
CA THR A 36 -10.23 -5.81 10.55
C THR A 36 -10.92 -7.15 10.77
N LEU A 37 -10.80 -8.08 9.81
CA LEU A 37 -11.32 -9.44 9.97
C LEU A 37 -10.64 -10.17 11.14
N ILE A 38 -9.31 -10.03 11.29
CA ILE A 38 -8.57 -10.60 12.42
C ILE A 38 -9.07 -10.03 13.76
N GLY A 39 -9.26 -8.70 13.83
CA GLY A 39 -9.77 -8.07 15.06
C GLY A 39 -11.22 -8.45 15.38
N LEU A 40 -12.07 -8.65 14.37
CA LEU A 40 -13.43 -9.17 14.55
C LEU A 40 -13.42 -10.62 15.08
N VAL A 41 -12.55 -11.49 14.55
CA VAL A 41 -12.38 -12.85 15.06
C VAL A 41 -11.90 -12.84 16.51
N ALA A 42 -10.94 -11.98 16.85
CA ALA A 42 -10.44 -11.82 18.22
C ALA A 42 -11.50 -11.28 19.19
N MET A 43 -12.37 -10.38 18.71
CA MET A 43 -13.50 -9.83 19.47
C MET A 43 -14.56 -10.90 19.74
N LEU A 44 -14.92 -11.70 18.72
CA LEU A 44 -15.87 -12.81 18.88
C LEU A 44 -15.32 -13.91 19.80
N SER A 45 -14.01 -14.13 19.81
CA SER A 45 -13.36 -15.11 20.69
C SER A 45 -13.34 -14.72 22.17
N ASN A 46 -13.52 -13.44 22.51
CA ASN A 46 -13.45 -12.93 23.89
C ASN A 46 -14.74 -12.20 24.29
N MET A 47 -15.88 -12.63 23.77
CA MET A 47 -17.16 -11.95 24.02
C MET A 47 -17.59 -12.01 25.49
N ASP A 48 -17.01 -12.91 26.28
CA ASP A 48 -17.31 -13.11 27.69
C ASP A 48 -16.68 -12.05 28.62
N ASP A 49 -15.64 -11.33 28.18
CA ASP A 49 -15.02 -10.25 28.96
C ASP A 49 -14.96 -8.93 28.16
N PRO A 50 -15.85 -7.96 28.44
CA PRO A 50 -15.88 -6.67 27.77
C PRO A 50 -14.56 -5.90 27.83
N LYS A 51 -13.70 -6.16 28.82
CA LYS A 51 -12.37 -5.52 28.92
C LYS A 51 -11.41 -6.00 27.83
N ALA A 52 -11.58 -7.24 27.34
CA ALA A 52 -10.76 -7.82 26.28
C ALA A 52 -11.18 -7.36 24.86
N ILE A 53 -12.38 -6.80 24.72
CA ILE A 53 -12.91 -6.29 23.44
C ILE A 53 -12.19 -5.02 22.97
N GLY A 54 -11.88 -4.10 23.90
CA GLY A 54 -11.23 -2.83 23.59
C GLY A 54 -9.88 -2.99 22.86
N PRO A 55 -8.96 -3.84 23.33
CA PRO A 55 -7.71 -4.13 22.64
C PRO A 55 -7.89 -4.71 21.23
N ALA A 56 -8.81 -5.67 21.04
CA ALA A 56 -9.06 -6.30 19.74
C ALA A 56 -9.58 -5.29 18.70
N MET A 57 -10.48 -4.40 19.11
CA MET A 57 -10.99 -3.32 18.26
C MET A 57 -9.90 -2.30 17.92
N ALA A 58 -9.02 -1.95 18.87
CA ALA A 58 -7.91 -1.04 18.62
C ALA A 58 -6.95 -1.59 17.56
N VAL A 59 -6.65 -2.89 17.59
CA VAL A 59 -5.80 -3.54 16.57
C VAL A 59 -6.44 -3.44 15.19
N ALA A 60 -7.74 -3.74 15.05
CA ALA A 60 -8.46 -3.64 13.77
C ALA A 60 -8.40 -2.25 13.14
N LEU A 61 -8.59 -1.20 13.96
CA LEU A 61 -8.57 0.17 13.51
C LEU A 61 -7.16 0.63 13.14
N LEU A 62 -6.16 0.27 13.96
CA LEU A 62 -4.76 0.59 13.67
C LEU A 62 -4.28 -0.09 12.39
N THR A 63 -4.61 -1.35 12.14
CA THR A 63 -4.21 -2.03 10.89
C THR A 63 -4.81 -1.36 9.66
N THR A 64 -6.04 -0.85 9.76
CA THR A 64 -6.70 -0.09 8.67
C THR A 64 -6.01 1.25 8.46
N LEU A 65 -5.70 1.96 9.55
CA LEU A 65 -4.99 3.24 9.50
C LEU A 65 -3.60 3.08 8.86
N TYR A 66 -2.82 2.09 9.30
CA TYR A 66 -1.49 1.84 8.76
C TYR A 66 -1.52 1.41 7.30
N GLY A 67 -2.47 0.55 6.89
CA GLY A 67 -2.65 0.17 5.49
C GLY A 67 -3.00 1.36 4.58
N ALA A 68 -3.94 2.20 5.03
CA ALA A 68 -4.35 3.40 4.29
C ALA A 68 -3.25 4.48 4.24
N MET A 69 -2.49 4.67 5.33
CA MET A 69 -1.35 5.59 5.36
C MET A 69 -0.23 5.13 4.43
N LEU A 70 0.14 3.85 4.45
CA LEU A 70 1.19 3.33 3.57
C LEU A 70 0.80 3.47 2.08
N ALA A 71 -0.46 3.20 1.75
CA ALA A 71 -0.97 3.41 0.40
C ALA A 71 -0.90 4.89 -0.01
N ASN A 72 -1.54 5.77 0.76
CA ASN A 72 -1.77 7.16 0.36
C ASN A 72 -0.58 8.09 0.60
N MET A 73 0.21 7.88 1.66
CA MET A 73 1.34 8.76 1.99
C MET A 73 2.67 8.29 1.42
N VAL A 74 2.81 7.01 1.05
CA VAL A 74 4.09 6.46 0.58
C VAL A 74 3.96 5.93 -0.84
N ALA A 75 3.09 4.95 -1.08
CA ALA A 75 3.06 4.25 -2.36
C ALA A 75 2.56 5.13 -3.53
N ILE A 76 1.45 5.84 -3.35
CA ILE A 76 0.88 6.76 -4.36
C ILE A 76 1.85 7.90 -4.74
N PRO A 77 2.43 8.68 -3.79
CA PRO A 77 3.33 9.77 -4.17
C PRO A 77 4.62 9.27 -4.84
N ILE A 78 5.13 8.10 -4.46
CA ILE A 78 6.29 7.50 -5.13
C ILE A 78 5.93 7.06 -6.56
N ALA A 79 4.78 6.39 -6.74
CA ALA A 79 4.29 6.00 -8.07
C ALA A 79 4.09 7.22 -8.98
N ASN A 80 3.45 8.29 -8.46
CA ASN A 80 3.24 9.53 -9.19
C ASN A 80 4.56 10.22 -9.54
N LYS A 81 5.56 10.20 -8.64
CA LYS A 81 6.87 10.80 -8.89
C LYS A 81 7.67 10.05 -9.96
N LEU A 82 7.57 8.72 -10.02
CA LEU A 82 8.18 7.93 -11.11
C LEU A 82 7.49 8.20 -12.44
N ARG A 83 6.15 8.26 -12.48
CA ARG A 83 5.40 8.60 -13.71
C ARG A 83 5.71 10.01 -14.20
N LEU A 84 5.84 10.98 -13.30
CA LEU A 84 6.19 12.36 -13.67
C LEU A 84 7.59 12.44 -14.31
N ARG A 85 8.57 11.70 -13.79
CA ARG A 85 9.92 11.63 -14.39
C ARG A 85 9.91 10.99 -15.76
N LYS A 86 9.10 9.93 -15.93
CA LYS A 86 8.84 9.28 -17.21
C LYS A 86 8.32 10.27 -18.26
N ASP A 87 7.31 11.06 -17.88
CA ASP A 87 6.70 12.05 -18.78
C ASP A 87 7.64 13.23 -19.11
N GLN A 88 8.63 13.53 -18.25
CA GLN A 88 9.66 14.54 -18.50
C GLN A 88 10.83 14.04 -19.37
N GLU A 89 11.01 12.71 -19.48
CA GLU A 89 12.07 12.08 -20.29
C GLU A 89 11.60 11.73 -21.72
N LYS A 90 10.33 12.00 -22.05
CA LYS A 90 9.77 11.96 -23.42
C LYS A 90 10.09 13.22 -24.22
#